data_AF-A0AB37XE78-F1
#
_entry.id   AF-A0AB37XE78-F1
#
_cell.length_a   1.000
_cell.length_b   1.000
_cell.length_c   1.000
_cell.angle_alpha   90.00
_cell.angle_beta   90.00
_cell.angle_gamma   90.00
#
_symmetry.space_group_name_H-M   'P 1'
#
loop_
_entity.id
_entity.type
_entity.pdbx_description
1 polymer ?
#
loop_
_entity_poly.entity_id
_entity_poly.type
_entity_poly.pdbx_seq_one_letter_code
_entity_poly.pdbx_strand_id
1 'polypeptide(L)' 'MYVVLLSLFVAMALVQVVRPQLLWRLNRPLQKPFVKDYDATEPTRAGYTMTRVVGVVVLIAAVTMLRTSL' A
#
# COMPACT_ATOMS: atom_id res chain seq x y z
N MET A 1 -16.51 9.36 10.11
CA MET A 1 -16.17 8.54 8.92
C MET A 1 -14.84 8.96 8.29
N TYR A 2 -14.61 10.25 8.02
CA TYR A 2 -13.38 10.75 7.40
C TYR A 2 -12.10 10.41 8.16
N VAL A 3 -12.06 10.63 9.48
CA VAL A 3 -10.93 10.27 10.36
C VAL A 3 -10.60 8.77 10.28
N VAL A 4 -11.61 7.89 10.24
CA VAL A 4 -11.42 6.44 10.13
C VAL A 4 -10.76 6.08 8.79
N LEU A 5 -11.22 6.67 7.69
CA LEU A 5 -10.65 6.43 6.36
C LEU A 5 -9.19 6.90 6.29
N LEU A 6 -8.88 8.07 6.82
CA LEU A 6 -7.50 8.58 6.87
C LEU A 6 -6.58 7.70 7.71
N SER A 7 -7.04 7.19 8.85
CA SER A 7 -6.29 6.23 9.65
C SER A 7 -6.00 4.93 8.90
N LEU A 8 -6.95 4.43 8.10
CA LEU A 8 -6.73 3.27 7.23
C LEU A 8 -5.69 3.56 6.14
N PHE A 9 -5.75 4.75 5.52
CA PHE A 9 -4.74 5.17 4.55
C PHE A 9 -3.34 5.27 5.17
N VAL A 10 -3.22 5.81 6.38
CA VAL A 10 -1.95 5.85 7.12
C VAL A 10 -1.40 4.43 7.34
N ALA A 11 -2.24 3.49 7.80
CA ALA A 11 -1.84 2.10 8.00
C ALA A 11 -1.37 1.43 6.70
N MET A 12 -2.14 1.59 5.61
CA MET A 12 -1.78 1.07 4.28
C MET A 12 -0.47 1.66 3.76
N ALA A 13 -0.30 2.98 3.88
CA ALA A 13 0.92 3.67 3.45
C ALA A 13 2.14 3.24 4.26
N LEU A 14 1.99 3.02 5.58
CA LEU A 14 3.05 2.45 6.41
C LEU A 14 3.47 1.05 5.93
N VAL A 15 2.51 0.19 5.54
CA VAL A 15 2.85 -1.12 4.97
C VAL A 15 3.62 -0.96 3.65
N GLN A 16 3.22 -0.02 2.77
CA GLN A 16 3.96 0.28 1.54
C GLN A 16 5.40 0.72 1.82
N VAL A 17 5.62 1.54 2.85
CA VAL A 17 6.94 2.05 3.23
C VAL A 17 7.82 0.98 3.86
N VAL A 18 7.29 0.18 4.78
CA VAL A 18 8.08 -0.76 5.59
C VAL A 18 8.27 -2.09 4.86
N ARG A 19 7.18 -2.69 4.37
CA ARG A 19 7.17 -4.06 3.82
C ARG A 19 6.12 -4.19 2.70
N PRO A 20 6.35 -3.55 1.53
CA PRO A 20 5.37 -3.52 0.44
C PRO A 20 5.02 -4.90 -0.12
N GLN A 21 5.89 -5.91 0.07
CA GLN A 21 5.63 -7.30 -0.31
C GLN A 21 4.39 -7.89 0.37
N LEU A 22 4.03 -7.40 1.56
CA LEU A 22 2.84 -7.88 2.27
C LEU A 22 1.56 -7.60 1.48
N LEU A 23 1.48 -6.45 0.80
CA LEU A 23 0.31 -6.11 -0.01
C LEU A 23 0.15 -7.06 -1.19
N TRP A 24 1.25 -7.40 -1.86
CA TRP A 24 1.21 -8.40 -2.93
C TRP A 24 0.80 -9.78 -2.42
N ARG A 25 1.41 -10.24 -1.30
CA ARG A 25 1.07 -11.54 -0.69
C ARG A 25 -0.38 -11.63 -0.23
N LEU A 26 -0.93 -10.55 0.32
CA LEU A 26 -2.32 -10.49 0.76
C LEU A 26 -3.29 -10.57 -0.44
N ASN A 27 -2.88 -10.02 -1.57
CA ASN A 27 -3.69 -9.96 -2.78
C ASN A 27 -3.62 -11.26 -3.60
N ARG A 28 -2.58 -12.07 -3.41
CA ARG A 28 -2.38 -13.37 -4.06
C ARG A 28 -3.60 -14.30 -4.04
N PRO A 29 -4.21 -14.63 -2.89
CA PRO A 29 -5.38 -15.52 -2.87
C PRO A 29 -6.59 -14.94 -3.62
N LEU A 30 -6.71 -13.62 -3.68
CA LEU A 30 -7.83 -12.93 -4.34
C LEU A 30 -7.66 -12.88 -5.85
N GLN A 31 -6.42 -12.70 -6.33
CA GLN A 31 -6.14 -12.50 -7.75
C GLN A 31 -5.72 -13.77 -8.48
N LYS A 32 -5.16 -14.77 -7.78
CA LYS A 32 -4.72 -16.05 -8.37
C LYS A 32 -5.80 -16.78 -9.20
N PRO A 33 -7.10 -16.76 -8.84
CA PRO A 33 -8.13 -17.39 -9.67
C PRO A 33 -8.34 -16.71 -11.03
N PHE A 34 -7.97 -15.43 -11.16
CA PHE A 34 -8.26 -14.60 -12.33
C PHE A 34 -7.02 -14.31 -13.19
N VAL A 35 -5.82 -14.60 -12.68
CA VAL A 35 -4.55 -14.32 -13.35
C VAL A 35 -3.82 -15.64 -13.60
N LYS A 36 -3.61 -15.97 -14.88
CA LYS A 36 -3.02 -17.25 -15.33
C LYS A 36 -1.65 -17.54 -14.71
N ASP A 37 -0.78 -16.53 -14.64
CA ASP A 37 0.52 -16.60 -13.99
C ASP A 37 0.65 -15.43 -13.00
N TYR A 38 0.02 -15.59 -11.84
CA TYR A 38 0.03 -14.56 -10.81
C TYR A 38 1.43 -14.29 -10.27
N ASP A 39 2.25 -15.33 -10.13
CA ASP A 39 3.57 -15.19 -9.52
C ASP A 39 4.52 -14.40 -10.46
N ALA A 40 4.33 -14.48 -11.79
CA ALA A 40 5.01 -13.59 -12.75
C ALA A 40 4.63 -12.11 -12.63
N THR A 41 3.56 -11.76 -11.90
CA THR A 41 3.16 -10.37 -11.64
C THR A 41 3.77 -9.78 -10.37
N GLU A 42 4.62 -10.52 -9.65
CA GLU A 42 5.33 -9.99 -8.49
C GLU A 42 6.19 -8.77 -8.89
N PRO A 43 6.04 -7.61 -8.23
CA PRO A 43 6.87 -6.45 -8.51
C PRO A 43 8.36 -6.75 -8.39
N THR A 44 9.15 -6.23 -9.32
CA THR A 44 10.62 -6.29 -9.25
C THR A 44 11.14 -5.49 -8.04
N ARG A 45 12.45 -5.57 -7.76
CA ARG A 45 13.09 -4.71 -6.75
C ARG A 45 12.83 -3.22 -7.01
N ALA A 46 12.89 -2.79 -8.27
CA ALA A 46 12.56 -1.42 -8.66
C ALA A 46 11.08 -1.11 -8.44
N GLY A 47 10.18 -2.05 -8.78
CA GLY A 47 8.75 -1.94 -8.49
C GLY A 47 8.46 -1.73 -7.01
N TYR A 48 9.04 -2.54 -6.13
CA TYR A 48 8.90 -2.38 -4.67
C TYR A 48 9.54 -1.09 -4.14
N THR A 49 10.62 -0.63 -4.75
CA THR A 49 11.22 0.67 -4.42
C THR A 49 10.25 1.79 -4.75
N MET A 50 9.62 1.74 -5.93
CA MET A 50 8.60 2.71 -6.32
C MET A 50 7.38 2.66 -5.38
N THR A 51 6.95 1.46 -4.96
CA THR A 51 5.87 1.32 -3.95
C THR A 51 6.23 2.02 -2.64
N ARG A 52 7.48 1.93 -2.17
CA ARG A 52 7.93 2.66 -0.97
C ARG A 52 7.88 4.16 -1.17
N VAL A 53 8.35 4.67 -2.31
CA VAL A 53 8.31 6.11 -2.64
C VAL A 53 6.88 6.63 -2.63
N VAL A 54 5.97 5.93 -3.31
CA VAL A 54 4.53 6.27 -3.30
C VAL A 54 3.97 6.20 -1.87
N GLY A 55 4.34 5.17 -1.11
CA GLY A 55 3.95 5.02 0.29
C GLY A 55 4.37 6.20 1.16
N VAL A 56 5.58 6.75 0.98
CA VAL A 56 6.05 7.94 1.72
C VAL A 56 5.19 9.15 1.36
N VAL A 57 4.93 9.38 0.07
CA VAL A 57 4.11 10.51 -0.39
C VAL A 57 2.69 10.43 0.18
N VAL A 58 2.05 9.25 0.09
CA VAL A 58 0.71 9.02 0.62
C VAL A 58 0.68 9.16 2.15
N LEU A 59 1.70 8.66 2.85
CA LEU A 59 1.77 8.77 4.31
C LEU A 59 1.85 10.22 4.76
N ILE A 60 2.71 11.03 4.14
CA ILE A 60 2.84 12.47 4.44
C ILE A 60 1.50 13.18 4.20
N ALA A 61 0.86 12.92 3.05
CA ALA A 61 -0.44 13.51 2.73
C ALA A 61 -1.52 13.09 3.75
N ALA A 62 -1.65 11.80 4.04
CA ALA A 62 -2.67 11.27 4.94
C ALA A 62 -2.49 11.77 6.38
N VAL A 63 -1.26 11.81 6.90
CA VAL A 63 -0.97 12.37 8.23
C VAL A 63 -1.28 13.86 8.30
N THR A 64 -0.93 14.62 7.26
CA THR A 64 -1.23 16.06 7.20
C THR A 64 -2.73 16.30 7.21
N MET A 65 -3.48 15.57 6.38
CA MET A 65 -4.93 15.65 6.31
C MET A 65 -5.60 15.23 7.63
N LEU A 66 -5.09 14.17 8.27
CA LEU A 66 -5.61 13.68 9.54
C LEU A 66 -5.43 14.72 10.63
N ARG A 67 -4.22 15.29 10.74
CA ARG A 67 -3.92 16.36 11.70
C ARG A 67 -4.82 17.58 11.51
N THR A 68 -5.12 17.97 10.26
CA THR A 68 -6.00 19.11 9.99
C THR A 68 -7.48 18.84 10.22
N SER A 69 -7.86 17.56 10.39
CA SER A 69 -9.25 17.13 10.56
C SER A 69 -9.65 16.81 12.01
N LEU A 70 -8.69 16.94 12.94
CA LEU A 70 -8.86 16.78 14.38
C LEU A 70 -8.97 18.17 15.03
#